data_AF-A0A3N7FY03-F1
#
_entry.id   AF-A0A3N7FY03-F1
#
_cell.length_a   1.000
_cell.length_b   1.000
_cell.length_c   1.000
_cell.angle_alpha   90.00
_cell.angle_beta   90.00
_cell.angle_gamma   90.00
#
_symmetry.space_group_name_H-M   'P 1'
#
loop_
_entity.id
_entity.type
_entity.pdbx_description
1 polymer ?
#
loop_
_entity_poly.entity_id
_entity_poly.type
_entity_poly.pdbx_seq_one_letter_code
_entity_poly.pdbx_strand_id
1 'polypeptide(L)'
;MDDLEPHMSKDTFEYHRGKHHRAYVDNLNKQIDGTERDDMSLDDVVLVTYNKGGPLPAFNNAAQAWNHEFFLESMKPGGGGKASGELLHLIERDFGSFDRFVQEFKSAAATQFGSGWAWLVSTPYN
;
A
#
# COMPACT_ATOMS: atom_id res chain seq x y z
N MET A 1 18.40 -6.27 7.32
CA MET A 1 17.78 -7.10 6.27
C MET A 1 18.27 -6.46 5.00
N ASP A 2 19.27 -7.06 4.38
CA ASP A 2 20.03 -6.45 3.28
C ASP A 2 19.50 -6.97 1.92
N ASP A 3 18.36 -7.65 1.95
CA ASP A 3 17.89 -8.53 0.88
C ASP A 3 17.12 -7.78 -0.22
N LEU A 4 16.84 -6.48 -0.05
CA LEU A 4 16.19 -5.64 -1.07
C LEU A 4 17.17 -4.76 -1.86
N GLU A 5 18.46 -4.78 -1.50
CA GLU A 5 19.48 -4.13 -2.32
C GLU A 5 19.60 -4.82 -3.70
N PRO A 6 19.86 -4.07 -4.78
CA PRO A 6 20.17 -2.63 -4.82
C PRO A 6 18.93 -1.72 -4.95
N HIS A 7 17.72 -2.26 -4.88
CA HIS A 7 16.49 -1.52 -5.19
C HIS A 7 15.95 -0.72 -4.00
N MET A 8 16.28 -1.12 -2.78
CA MET A 8 16.04 -0.35 -1.56
C MET A 8 17.17 -0.57 -0.58
N SER A 9 17.80 0.50 -0.09
CA SER A 9 18.86 0.39 0.90
C SER A 9 18.29 -0.10 2.24
N LYS A 10 19.14 -0.78 3.01
CA LYS A 10 18.83 -1.18 4.39
C LYS A 10 18.34 -0.01 5.24
N ASP A 11 19.04 1.14 5.18
CA ASP A 11 18.68 2.33 5.95
C ASP A 11 17.26 2.83 5.61
N THR A 12 16.89 2.80 4.32
CA THR A 12 15.54 3.19 3.87
C THR A 12 14.51 2.24 4.44
N PHE A 13 14.74 0.94 4.35
CA PHE A 13 13.83 -0.07 4.87
C PHE A 13 13.67 0.06 6.40
N GLU A 14 14.76 0.19 7.14
CA GLU A 14 14.75 0.33 8.60
C GLU A 14 14.02 1.61 9.04
N TYR A 15 14.21 2.72 8.33
CA TYR A 15 13.52 3.97 8.63
C TYR A 15 12.02 3.87 8.30
N HIS A 16 11.67 3.33 7.13
CA HIS A 16 10.30 3.22 6.66
C HIS A 16 9.47 2.26 7.54
N ARG A 17 10.01 1.08 7.86
CA ARG A 17 9.33 0.10 8.71
C ARG A 17 9.47 0.42 10.19
N GLY A 18 10.69 0.62 10.65
CA GLY A 18 11.02 0.75 12.07
C GLY A 18 10.50 2.04 12.71
N LYS A 19 10.42 3.13 11.94
CA LYS A 19 10.00 4.44 12.43
C LYS A 19 8.65 4.88 11.86
N HIS A 20 8.51 4.98 10.53
CA HIS A 20 7.28 5.53 9.94
C HIS A 20 6.08 4.62 10.14
N HIS A 21 6.16 3.36 9.71
CA HIS A 21 5.07 2.41 9.89
C HIS A 21 4.71 2.25 11.39
N ARG A 22 5.72 2.05 12.26
CA ARG A 22 5.52 1.98 13.71
C ARG A 22 4.80 3.20 14.27
N ALA A 23 5.16 4.41 13.87
CA ALA A 23 4.50 5.62 14.36
C ALA A 23 3.02 5.68 13.97
N TYR A 24 2.65 5.22 12.76
CA TYR A 24 1.24 5.12 12.36
C TYR A 24 0.48 4.12 13.23
N VAL A 25 1.05 2.94 13.49
CA VAL A 25 0.46 1.93 14.38
C VAL A 25 0.32 2.46 15.81
N ASP A 26 1.37 3.02 16.40
CA ASP A 26 1.35 3.53 17.77
C ASP A 26 0.32 4.67 17.93
N ASN A 27 0.20 5.55 16.94
CA ASN A 27 -0.79 6.63 16.98
C ASN A 27 -2.21 6.13 16.74
N LEU A 28 -2.40 5.14 15.86
CA LEU A 28 -3.69 4.50 15.67
C LEU A 28 -4.18 3.86 16.97
N ASN A 29 -3.34 3.04 17.61
CA ASN A 29 -3.67 2.36 18.86
C ASN A 29 -4.11 3.38 19.93
N LYS A 30 -3.38 4.49 20.09
CA LYS A 30 -3.78 5.57 21.02
C LYS A 30 -5.12 6.23 20.67
N GLN A 31 -5.49 6.28 19.39
CA GLN A 31 -6.74 6.89 18.94
C GLN A 31 -7.96 5.97 19.10
N ILE A 32 -7.75 4.66 19.17
CA ILE A 32 -8.82 3.66 19.22
C ILE A 32 -8.90 2.91 20.55
N ASP A 33 -7.92 3.07 21.43
CA ASP A 33 -7.86 2.46 22.76
C ASP A 33 -9.17 2.62 23.54
N GLY A 34 -9.74 1.50 23.99
CA GLY A 34 -11.01 1.46 24.73
C GLY A 34 -12.25 1.83 23.92
N THR A 35 -12.15 1.95 22.59
CA THR A 35 -13.30 2.10 21.69
C THR A 35 -13.68 0.76 21.05
N GLU A 36 -14.85 0.67 20.43
CA GLU A 36 -15.29 -0.51 19.67
C GLU A 36 -14.33 -0.94 18.55
N ARG A 37 -13.43 -0.04 18.11
CA ARG A 37 -12.48 -0.27 17.02
C ARG A 37 -11.23 -0.99 17.47
N ASP A 38 -10.97 -1.05 18.77
CA ASP A 38 -9.81 -1.75 19.35
C ASP A 38 -9.87 -3.27 19.09
N ASP A 39 -11.08 -3.81 19.01
CA ASP A 39 -11.34 -5.23 18.72
C ASP A 39 -11.52 -5.53 17.22
N MET A 40 -11.38 -4.53 16.34
CA MET A 40 -11.58 -4.68 14.88
C MET A 40 -10.29 -5.07 14.15
N SER A 41 -10.44 -5.68 12.98
CA SER A 41 -9.32 -5.83 12.05
C SER A 41 -8.87 -4.47 11.51
N LEU A 42 -7.61 -4.33 11.10
CA LEU A 42 -7.10 -3.07 10.53
C LEU A 42 -7.92 -2.66 9.28
N ASP A 43 -8.27 -3.62 8.42
CA ASP A 43 -9.12 -3.42 7.24
C ASP A 43 -10.47 -2.80 7.61
N ASP A 44 -11.15 -3.36 8.63
CA ASP A 44 -12.43 -2.83 9.10
C ASP A 44 -12.29 -1.42 9.70
N VAL A 45 -11.22 -1.18 10.46
CA VAL A 45 -10.93 0.16 11.00
C VAL A 45 -10.73 1.17 9.86
N VAL A 46 -10.00 0.82 8.80
CA VAL A 46 -9.83 1.70 7.63
C VAL A 46 -11.19 2.02 7.00
N LEU A 47 -12.04 1.01 6.76
CA LEU A 47 -13.34 1.19 6.12
C LEU A 47 -14.31 2.02 6.96
N VAL A 48 -14.42 1.72 8.26
CA VAL A 48 -15.31 2.45 9.19
C VAL A 48 -14.84 3.89 9.35
N THR A 49 -13.53 4.12 9.51
CA THR A 49 -12.99 5.46 9.72
C THR A 49 -12.94 6.31 8.45
N TYR A 50 -12.93 5.71 7.25
CA TYR A 50 -13.16 6.45 6.00
C TYR A 50 -14.53 7.14 5.99
N ASN A 51 -15.52 6.55 6.66
CA ASN A 51 -16.82 7.13 6.95
C ASN A 51 -17.47 7.77 5.71
N LYS A 52 -17.57 6.99 4.63
CA LYS A 52 -18.20 7.37 3.36
C LYS A 52 -17.62 8.66 2.74
N GLY A 53 -16.31 8.89 2.92
CA GLY A 53 -15.62 10.08 2.43
C GLY A 53 -15.60 11.26 3.40
N GLY A 54 -16.16 11.11 4.61
CA GLY A 54 -16.03 12.04 5.72
C GLY A 54 -15.10 11.50 6.81
N PRO A 55 -13.78 11.38 6.55
CA PRO A 55 -12.87 10.60 7.36
C PRO A 55 -12.84 11.05 8.82
N LEU A 56 -12.91 10.08 9.73
CA LEU A 56 -12.72 10.29 11.17
C LEU A 56 -11.24 10.54 11.48
N PRO A 57 -10.89 11.15 12.63
CA PRO A 57 -9.50 11.46 12.99
C PRO A 57 -8.52 10.27 12.94
N ALA A 58 -9.02 9.05 13.14
CA ALA A 58 -8.21 7.83 13.11
C ALA A 58 -7.88 7.34 11.69
N PHE A 59 -8.63 7.77 10.67
CA PHE A 59 -8.51 7.25 9.30
C PHE A 59 -7.10 7.36 8.74
N ASN A 60 -6.44 8.50 8.94
CA ASN A 60 -5.11 8.70 8.36
C ASN A 60 -4.07 7.72 8.93
N ASN A 61 -4.09 7.46 10.24
CA ASN A 61 -3.16 6.49 10.84
C ASN A 61 -3.53 5.05 10.46
N ALA A 62 -4.83 4.72 10.42
CA ALA A 62 -5.31 3.41 9.97
C ALA A 62 -4.89 3.12 8.52
N ALA A 63 -5.22 4.03 7.61
CA ALA A 63 -4.91 3.88 6.19
C ALA A 63 -3.40 3.84 5.96
N GLN A 64 -2.61 4.67 6.65
CA GLN A 64 -1.16 4.64 6.47
C GLN A 64 -0.51 3.38 7.07
N ALA A 65 -1.00 2.85 8.19
CA ALA A 65 -0.54 1.56 8.70
C ALA A 65 -0.78 0.45 7.67
N TRP A 66 -2.00 0.37 7.14
CA TRP A 66 -2.37 -0.61 6.12
C TRP A 66 -1.54 -0.46 4.84
N ASN A 67 -1.42 0.76 4.32
CA ASN A 67 -0.67 1.05 3.09
C ASN A 67 0.82 0.67 3.21
N HIS A 68 1.44 0.91 4.38
CA HIS A 68 2.86 0.59 4.58
C HIS A 68 3.10 -0.90 4.65
N GLU A 69 2.20 -1.66 5.31
CA GLU A 69 2.32 -3.12 5.33
C GLU A 69 2.16 -3.69 3.91
N PHE A 70 1.12 -3.27 3.18
CA PHE A 70 0.90 -3.72 1.81
C PHE A 70 2.06 -3.36 0.86
N PHE A 71 2.66 -2.18 1.02
CA PHE A 71 3.84 -1.78 0.25
C PHE A 71 5.03 -2.70 0.50
N LEU A 72 5.26 -3.10 1.75
CA LEU A 72 6.33 -4.05 2.09
C LEU A 72 6.04 -5.45 1.52
N GLU A 73 4.79 -5.91 1.58
CA GLU A 73 4.37 -7.19 0.99
C GLU A 73 4.47 -7.21 -0.54
N SER A 74 4.39 -6.03 -1.17
CA SER A 74 4.59 -5.87 -2.62
C SER A 74 6.06 -6.00 -3.05
N MET A 75 6.99 -6.19 -2.11
CA MET A 75 8.42 -6.31 -2.38
C MET A 75 8.97 -7.67 -1.96
N LYS A 76 9.98 -8.14 -2.69
CA LYS A 76 10.76 -9.33 -2.33
C LYS A 76 12.20 -9.25 -2.86
N PRO A 77 13.15 -9.95 -2.24
CA PRO A 77 14.50 -10.14 -2.79
C PRO A 77 14.46 -10.73 -4.19
N GLY A 78 15.23 -10.18 -5.12
CA GLY A 78 15.24 -10.64 -6.51
C GLY A 78 13.88 -10.52 -7.22
N GLY A 79 13.05 -9.57 -6.81
CA GLY A 79 11.78 -9.27 -7.45
C GLY A 79 11.90 -8.70 -8.87
N GLY A 80 10.77 -8.22 -9.40
CA GLY A 80 10.69 -7.75 -10.79
C GLY A 80 10.45 -8.88 -11.79
N GLY A 81 10.87 -8.66 -13.04
CA GLY A 81 10.50 -9.50 -14.17
C GLY A 81 9.08 -9.23 -14.68
N LYS A 82 8.66 -9.98 -15.71
CA LYS A 82 7.31 -9.91 -16.25
C LYS A 82 6.36 -10.71 -15.34
N ALA A 83 5.14 -10.20 -15.14
CA ALA A 83 4.07 -10.98 -14.52
C ALA A 83 3.84 -12.30 -15.28
N SER A 84 3.20 -13.27 -14.64
CA SER A 84 2.88 -14.56 -15.26
C SER A 84 1.47 -15.02 -14.92
N GLY A 85 0.97 -16.02 -15.65
CA GLY A 85 -0.35 -16.61 -15.43
C GLY A 85 -1.50 -15.61 -15.61
N GLU A 86 -2.53 -15.76 -14.78
CA GLU A 86 -3.75 -14.95 -14.85
C GLU A 86 -3.49 -13.45 -14.69
N LEU A 87 -2.56 -13.07 -13.81
CA LEU A 87 -2.22 -11.66 -13.63
C LEU A 87 -1.69 -11.03 -14.93
N LEU A 88 -0.84 -11.74 -15.67
CA LEU A 88 -0.36 -11.24 -16.96
C LEU A 88 -1.50 -11.11 -17.97
N HIS A 89 -2.39 -12.11 -18.01
CA HIS A 89 -3.54 -12.09 -18.90
C HIS A 89 -4.44 -10.87 -18.64
N LEU A 90 -4.78 -10.61 -17.37
CA LEU A 90 -5.59 -9.46 -16.97
C LEU A 90 -4.89 -8.13 -17.30
N ILE A 91 -3.57 -8.04 -17.06
CA ILE A 91 -2.79 -6.87 -17.45
C ILE A 91 -2.82 -6.64 -18.96
N GLU A 92 -2.58 -7.67 -19.77
CA GLU A 92 -2.58 -7.54 -21.23
C GLU A 92 -3.98 -7.26 -21.78
N ARG A 93 -5.04 -7.76 -21.14
CA ARG A 93 -6.43 -7.41 -21.47
C ARG A 93 -6.73 -5.93 -21.21
N ASP A 94 -6.39 -5.42 -20.02
CA ASP A 94 -6.82 -4.08 -19.59
C ASP A 94 -5.89 -2.97 -20.10
N PHE A 95 -4.59 -3.24 -20.22
CA PHE A 95 -3.57 -2.27 -20.64
C PHE A 95 -3.05 -2.52 -22.05
N GLY A 96 -3.46 -3.60 -22.72
CA GLY A 96 -3.01 -3.99 -24.06
C GLY A 96 -1.63 -4.65 -24.11
N SER A 97 -0.74 -4.35 -23.17
CA SER A 97 0.55 -5.05 -22.98
C SER A 97 1.13 -4.80 -21.60
N PHE A 98 2.00 -5.69 -21.13
CA PHE A 98 2.74 -5.48 -19.87
C PHE A 98 3.62 -4.22 -19.90
N ASP A 99 4.28 -3.92 -21.03
CA ASP A 99 5.13 -2.73 -21.14
C ASP A 99 4.31 -1.45 -21.05
N ARG A 100 3.12 -1.43 -21.64
CA ARG A 100 2.18 -0.31 -21.51
C ARG A 100 1.70 -0.15 -20.07
N PHE A 101 1.38 -1.24 -19.37
CA PHE A 101 1.10 -1.20 -17.93
C PHE A 101 2.26 -0.58 -17.14
N VAL A 102 3.50 -1.01 -17.37
CA VAL A 102 4.68 -0.47 -16.66
C VAL A 102 4.83 1.03 -16.93
N GLN A 103 4.58 1.49 -18.17
CA GLN A 103 4.60 2.91 -18.51
C GLN A 103 3.52 3.70 -17.76
N GLU A 104 2.27 3.22 -17.78
CA GLU A 104 1.13 3.88 -17.13
C GLU A 104 1.26 3.89 -15.61
N PHE A 105 1.69 2.78 -14.99
CA PHE A 105 1.93 2.69 -13.54
C PHE A 105 3.07 3.62 -13.09
N LYS A 106 4.18 3.68 -13.86
CA LYS A 106 5.26 4.65 -13.60
C LYS A 106 4.78 6.08 -13.74
N SER A 107 3.96 6.37 -14.76
CA SER A 107 3.38 7.69 -14.93
C SER A 107 2.52 8.08 -13.73
N ALA A 108 1.60 7.22 -13.30
CA ALA A 108 0.73 7.46 -12.14
C ALA A 108 1.55 7.76 -10.88
N ALA A 109 2.58 6.96 -10.60
CA ALA A 109 3.47 7.17 -9.46
C ALA A 109 4.27 8.49 -9.56
N ALA A 110 4.78 8.82 -10.76
CA ALA A 110 5.60 10.01 -10.97
C ALA A 110 4.80 11.32 -10.99
N THR A 111 3.53 11.27 -11.45
CA THR A 111 2.68 12.47 -11.56
C THR A 111 1.85 12.75 -10.31
N GLN A 112 1.86 11.86 -9.32
CA GLN A 112 1.28 12.15 -8.01
C GLN A 112 2.03 13.32 -7.37
N PHE A 113 1.37 14.47 -7.25
CA PHE A 113 1.96 15.65 -6.61
C PHE A 113 1.84 15.55 -5.09
N GLY A 114 2.96 15.71 -4.39
CA GLY A 114 3.04 15.54 -2.94
C GLY A 114 3.03 14.06 -2.52
N SER A 115 2.75 13.80 -1.25
CA SER A 115 2.73 12.43 -0.71
C SER A 115 1.52 11.65 -1.22
N GLY A 116 1.74 10.40 -1.65
CA GLY A 116 0.67 9.52 -2.12
C GLY A 116 1.18 8.14 -2.54
N TRP A 117 0.31 7.37 -3.19
CA TRP A 117 0.54 5.98 -3.57
C TRP A 117 -0.01 5.74 -4.99
N ALA A 118 0.64 4.84 -5.75
CA ALA A 118 0.11 4.32 -7.01
C ALA A 118 -0.26 2.84 -6.82
N TRP A 119 -1.41 2.44 -7.36
CA TRP A 119 -1.98 1.11 -7.15
C TRP A 119 -2.34 0.48 -8.49
N LEU A 120 -2.07 -0.83 -8.62
CA LEU A 120 -2.74 -1.68 -9.60
C LEU A 120 -3.94 -2.30 -8.88
N VAL A 121 -5.14 -2.00 -9.34
CA VAL A 121 -6.39 -2.48 -8.73
C VAL A 121 -7.20 -3.29 -9.73
N SER A 122 -7.94 -4.27 -9.22
CA SER A 122 -8.95 -4.99 -10.00
C SER A 122 -10.32 -4.64 -9.43
N THR A 123 -11.20 -4.06 -10.24
CA THR A 123 -12.62 -3.98 -9.89
C THR A 123 -13.29 -5.28 -10.31
N PRO A 124 -14.10 -5.92 -9.45
CA PRO A 124 -14.90 -7.05 -9.87
C PRO A 124 -15.71 -6.66 -11.11
N TYR A 125 -15.68 -7.51 -12.13
CA TYR A 125 -16.63 -7.40 -13.23
C TYR A 125 -18.03 -7.68 -12.66
N ASN A 126 -18.95 -6.72 -12.82
CA ASN A 126 -20.38 -6.99 -12.64
C ASN A 126 -20.86 -7.96 -13.73
#